data_AF-C7N9H4-F1
#
_entry.id   AF-C7N9H4-F1
#
_cell.length_a   1.000
_cell.length_b   1.000
_cell.length_c   1.000
_cell.angle_alpha   90.00
_cell.angle_beta   90.00
_cell.angle_gamma   90.00
#
_symmetry.space_group_name_H-M   'P 1'
#
loop_
_entity.id
_entity.type
_entity.pdbx_description
1 polymer ?
#
loop_
_entity_poly.entity_id
_entity_poly.type
_entity_poly.pdbx_seq_one_letter_code
_entity_poly.pdbx_strand_id
1 'polypeptide(L)'
;MEKLIIEDFYENLGMNKHDLFLMVMEKKENFVNIVSKICDETELYFFNKKIRIKIIWKEEILEKAVYIVTEIKDEVMKVFYAHEEFFHYLLIYYLENMENFETEREVVEKELEDYYNKIDKERREPPVIDLKNLFDRFH
;
A
#
# COMPACT_ATOMS: atom_id res chain seq x y z
N MET A 1 -34.35 7.52 -0.17
CA MET A 1 -33.47 7.46 -1.35
C MET A 1 -32.17 6.90 -0.83
N GLU A 2 -31.89 5.62 -1.09
CA GLU A 2 -30.66 4.98 -0.64
C GLU A 2 -29.50 5.57 -1.47
N LYS A 3 -28.75 6.49 -0.88
CA LYS A 3 -27.46 6.89 -1.43
C LYS A 3 -26.53 5.68 -1.28
N LEU A 4 -25.88 5.28 -2.37
CA LEU A 4 -24.90 4.21 -2.31
C LEU A 4 -23.80 4.65 -1.34
N ILE A 5 -23.51 3.82 -0.33
CA ILE A 5 -22.45 4.06 0.68
C ILE A 5 -21.10 4.46 0.02
N ILE A 6 -20.88 4.04 -1.23
CA ILE A 6 -19.70 4.36 -2.04
C ILE A 6 -19.64 5.85 -2.44
N GLU A 7 -20.77 6.45 -2.81
CA GLU A 7 -20.82 7.87 -3.23
C GLU A 7 -20.51 8.79 -2.05
N ASP A 8 -21.12 8.53 -0.89
CA ASP A 8 -20.86 9.31 0.33
C ASP A 8 -19.45 9.07 0.88
N PHE A 9 -18.82 7.90 0.65
CA PHE A 9 -17.49 7.59 1.18
C PHE A 9 -16.38 8.45 0.55
N TYR A 10 -16.36 8.58 -0.78
CA TYR A 10 -15.37 9.41 -1.48
C TYR A 10 -15.65 10.91 -1.30
N GLU A 11 -16.92 11.31 -1.26
CA GLU A 11 -17.31 12.68 -0.91
C GLU A 11 -16.91 13.06 0.53
N ASN A 12 -17.05 12.13 1.48
CA ASN A 12 -16.65 12.33 2.89
C ASN A 12 -15.13 12.35 3.05
N LEU A 13 -14.41 11.49 2.33
CA LEU A 13 -12.94 11.53 2.24
C LEU A 13 -12.44 12.85 1.65
N GLY A 14 -13.19 13.45 0.72
CA GLY A 14 -12.78 14.66 -0.01
C GLY A 14 -11.53 14.45 -0.89
N MET A 15 -11.11 13.20 -1.08
CA MET A 15 -9.93 12.78 -1.82
C MET A 15 -10.12 11.34 -2.30
N ASN A 16 -9.39 10.93 -3.34
CA ASN A 16 -9.44 9.55 -3.83
C ASN A 16 -8.46 8.64 -3.05
N LYS A 17 -8.51 7.32 -3.30
CA LYS A 17 -7.61 6.36 -2.63
C LYS A 17 -6.13 6.65 -2.89
N HIS A 18 -5.77 7.03 -4.10
CA HIS A 18 -4.39 7.35 -4.46
C HIS A 18 -3.89 8.59 -3.71
N ASP A 19 -4.70 9.64 -3.58
CA ASP A 19 -4.38 10.82 -2.78
C ASP A 19 -4.11 10.44 -1.31
N LEU A 20 -4.97 9.58 -0.74
CA LEU A 20 -4.81 9.09 0.63
C LEU A 20 -3.52 8.27 0.77
N PHE A 21 -3.20 7.41 -0.21
CA PHE A 21 -1.95 6.67 -0.27
C PHE A 21 -0.73 7.61 -0.27
N LEU A 22 -0.72 8.62 -1.15
CA LEU A 22 0.37 9.60 -1.22
C LEU A 22 0.53 10.38 0.09
N MET A 23 -0.57 10.70 0.76
CA MET A 23 -0.51 11.34 2.08
C MET A 23 0.24 10.50 3.12
N VAL A 24 0.17 9.17 3.04
CA VAL A 24 0.93 8.28 3.91
C VAL A 24 2.40 8.22 3.48
N MET A 25 2.66 8.22 2.18
CA MET A 25 4.00 8.12 1.60
C MET A 25 4.81 9.41 1.59
N GLU A 26 4.20 10.55 1.99
CA GLU A 26 4.79 11.90 1.98
C GLU A 26 6.25 11.99 2.46
N LYS A 27 6.64 11.16 3.41
CA LYS A 27 8.03 11.04 3.86
C LYS A 27 8.66 9.77 3.33
N LYS A 28 9.88 9.89 2.80
CA LYS A 28 10.70 8.75 2.36
C LYS A 28 10.77 7.65 3.43
N GLU A 29 10.96 8.01 4.69
CA GLU A 29 11.06 7.07 5.80
C GLU A 29 9.75 6.31 6.04
N ASN A 30 8.59 6.91 5.73
CA ASN A 30 7.30 6.23 5.82
C ASN A 30 7.26 5.10 4.79
N PHE A 31 7.60 5.39 3.54
CA PHE A 31 7.61 4.40 2.47
C PHE A 31 8.51 3.21 2.83
N VAL A 32 9.76 3.47 3.25
CA VAL A 32 10.71 2.41 3.65
C VAL A 32 10.18 1.58 4.83
N ASN A 33 9.59 2.24 5.85
CA ASN A 33 9.02 1.55 7.00
C ASN A 33 7.78 0.71 6.65
N ILE A 34 7.01 1.12 5.63
CA ILE A 34 5.85 0.37 5.16
C ILE A 34 6.30 -0.85 4.37
N VAL A 35 7.16 -0.65 3.38
CA VAL A 35 7.67 -1.72 2.52
C VAL A 35 8.39 -2.79 3.36
N SER A 36 9.22 -2.42 4.32
CA SER A 36 9.91 -3.40 5.20
C SER A 36 9.00 -4.24 6.12
N LYS A 37 7.70 -3.94 6.19
CA LYS A 37 6.74 -4.66 7.04
C LYS A 37 5.50 -5.11 6.30
N ILE A 38 5.44 -4.89 4.98
CA ILE A 38 4.23 -5.12 4.18
C ILE A 38 3.85 -6.60 4.11
N CYS A 39 4.84 -7.47 4.29
CA CYS A 39 4.69 -8.91 4.36
C CYS A 39 4.10 -9.40 5.69
N ASP A 40 4.11 -8.60 6.75
CA ASP A 40 3.70 -9.01 8.10
C ASP A 40 2.28 -8.57 8.41
N GLU A 41 1.62 -9.26 9.36
CA GLU A 41 0.43 -8.70 9.98
C GLU A 41 0.87 -7.65 10.99
N THR A 42 0.56 -6.39 10.70
CA THR A 42 1.11 -5.28 11.45
C THR A 42 0.19 -4.07 11.42
N GLU A 43 0.43 -3.14 12.34
CA GLU A 43 -0.20 -1.84 12.36
C GLU A 43 0.88 -0.76 12.50
N LEU A 44 0.93 0.14 11.52
CA LEU A 44 1.91 1.21 11.44
C LEU A 44 1.21 2.53 11.73
N TYR A 45 1.73 3.29 12.70
CA TYR A 45 1.14 4.54 13.15
C TYR A 45 1.98 5.73 12.69
N PHE A 46 1.32 6.68 12.02
CA PHE A 46 1.91 7.92 11.52
C PHE A 46 1.34 9.11 12.30
N PHE A 47 1.91 9.35 13.48
CA PHE A 47 1.39 10.28 14.50
C PHE A 47 1.09 11.68 13.97
N ASN A 48 1.91 12.20 13.06
CA ASN A 48 1.76 13.57 12.55
C ASN A 48 0.44 13.81 11.80
N LYS A 49 -0.25 12.76 11.33
CA LYS A 49 -1.48 12.88 10.53
C LYS A 49 -2.66 12.10 11.11
N LYS A 50 -2.51 11.49 12.30
CA LYS A 50 -3.47 10.50 12.84
C LYS A 50 -3.83 9.39 11.83
N ILE A 51 -2.88 9.04 10.96
CA ILE A 51 -3.04 7.97 9.97
C ILE A 51 -2.43 6.71 10.53
N ARG A 52 -3.07 5.57 10.29
CA ARG A 52 -2.48 4.25 10.52
C ARG A 52 -2.72 3.33 9.32
N ILE A 53 -1.73 2.50 9.02
CA ILE A 53 -1.86 1.40 8.07
C ILE A 53 -2.03 0.13 8.88
N LYS A 54 -3.06 -0.66 8.58
CA LYS A 54 -3.31 -1.95 9.19
C LYS A 54 -3.31 -3.04 8.12
N ILE A 55 -2.40 -4.00 8.26
CA ILE A 55 -2.26 -5.16 7.38
C ILE A 55 -2.69 -6.38 8.17
N ILE A 56 -3.76 -7.05 7.73
CA ILE A 56 -4.32 -8.22 8.42
C ILE A 56 -4.67 -9.33 7.45
N TRP A 57 -4.61 -10.58 7.89
CA TRP A 57 -5.22 -11.67 7.13
C TRP A 57 -6.74 -11.52 7.07
N LYS A 58 -7.33 -11.77 5.90
CA LYS A 58 -8.78 -11.80 5.70
C LYS A 58 -9.21 -13.15 5.16
N GLU A 59 -9.82 -13.94 6.05
CA GLU A 59 -10.32 -15.27 5.72
C GLU A 59 -11.35 -15.28 4.59
N GLU A 60 -12.17 -14.23 4.48
CA GLU A 60 -13.25 -14.18 3.49
C GLU A 60 -12.76 -14.07 2.04
N ILE A 61 -11.57 -13.48 1.84
CA ILE A 61 -10.91 -13.36 0.55
C ILE A 61 -9.66 -14.23 0.44
N LEU A 62 -9.34 -14.99 1.50
CA LEU A 62 -8.15 -15.85 1.60
C LEU A 62 -6.84 -15.13 1.22
N GLU A 63 -6.77 -13.85 1.57
CA GLU A 63 -5.63 -12.98 1.29
C GLU A 63 -5.43 -12.04 2.48
N LYS A 64 -4.24 -11.46 2.60
CA LYS A 64 -4.09 -10.29 3.46
C LYS A 64 -4.91 -9.11 2.89
N ALA A 65 -5.22 -8.14 3.73
CA ALA A 65 -5.91 -6.90 3.38
C ALA A 65 -5.17 -5.73 4.00
N VAL A 66 -5.02 -4.65 3.22
CA VAL A 66 -4.43 -3.40 3.69
C VAL A 66 -5.53 -2.39 3.94
N TYR A 67 -5.52 -1.79 5.12
CA TYR A 67 -6.42 -0.70 5.48
C TYR A 67 -5.64 0.53 5.83
N ILE A 68 -5.93 1.65 5.15
CA ILE A 68 -5.50 2.96 5.63
C ILE A 68 -6.66 3.51 6.46
N VAL A 69 -6.39 3.77 7.74
CA VAL A 69 -7.34 4.37 8.66
C VAL A 69 -6.89 5.80 8.95
N THR A 70 -7.80 6.75 8.76
CA THR A 70 -7.56 8.17 8.96
C THR A 70 -8.77 8.81 9.64
N GLU A 71 -8.59 9.99 10.24
CA GLU A 71 -9.65 10.78 10.85
C GLU A 71 -9.90 12.01 9.98
N ILE A 72 -11.10 12.13 9.42
CA ILE A 72 -11.51 13.25 8.57
C ILE A 72 -12.84 13.79 9.10
N LYS A 73 -12.90 15.10 9.39
CA LYS A 73 -14.11 15.78 9.89
C LYS A 73 -14.75 15.07 11.11
N ASP A 74 -13.91 14.69 12.07
CA ASP A 74 -14.32 13.95 13.29
C ASP A 74 -14.86 12.53 13.05
N GLU A 75 -14.76 11.99 11.83
CA GLU A 75 -15.10 10.61 11.49
C GLU A 75 -13.86 9.75 11.25
N VAL A 76 -13.87 8.52 11.78
CA VAL A 76 -12.82 7.52 11.51
C VAL A 76 -13.14 6.79 10.21
N MET A 77 -12.37 7.10 9.18
CA MET A 77 -12.48 6.48 7.86
C MET A 77 -11.52 5.30 7.76
N LYS A 78 -12.03 4.14 7.32
CA LYS A 78 -11.23 2.93 7.07
C LYS A 78 -11.33 2.57 5.59
N VAL A 79 -10.26 2.82 4.84
CA VAL A 79 -10.19 2.58 3.40
C VAL A 79 -9.52 1.25 3.13
N PHE A 80 -10.21 0.35 2.43
CA PHE A 80 -9.70 -0.95 2.02
C PHE A 80 -8.88 -0.86 0.72
N TYR A 81 -7.76 -1.58 0.70
CA TYR A 81 -6.95 -1.85 -0.48
C TYR A 81 -6.76 -3.36 -0.60
N ALA A 82 -7.04 -3.88 -1.79
CA ALA A 82 -6.61 -5.23 -2.13
C ALA A 82 -5.08 -5.29 -2.20
N HIS A 83 -4.48 -6.46 -1.99
CA HIS A 83 -3.02 -6.59 -1.98
C HIS A 83 -2.38 -6.17 -3.30
N GLU A 84 -2.97 -6.57 -4.42
CA GLU A 84 -2.52 -6.15 -5.74
C GLU A 84 -2.66 -4.65 -5.97
N GLU A 85 -3.79 -4.06 -5.56
CA GLU A 85 -4.01 -2.61 -5.64
C GLU A 85 -2.94 -1.84 -4.85
N PHE A 86 -2.67 -2.29 -3.61
CA PHE A 86 -1.67 -1.66 -2.76
C PHE A 86 -0.25 -1.85 -3.31
N PHE A 87 0.07 -3.06 -3.81
CA PHE A 87 1.34 -3.34 -4.45
C PHE A 87 1.56 -2.43 -5.67
N HIS A 88 0.56 -2.25 -6.53
CA HIS A 88 0.68 -1.36 -7.68
C HIS A 88 0.97 0.08 -7.26
N TYR A 89 0.31 0.59 -6.22
CA TYR A 89 0.62 1.93 -5.72
C TYR A 89 2.05 2.02 -5.16
N LEU A 90 2.52 1.01 -4.42
CA LEU A 90 3.90 0.98 -3.93
C LEU A 90 4.92 0.96 -5.08
N LEU A 91 4.68 0.13 -6.09
CA LEU A 91 5.57 -0.02 -7.24
C LEU A 91 5.65 1.26 -8.06
N ILE A 92 4.50 1.87 -8.40
CA ILE A 92 4.46 3.13 -9.16
C ILE A 92 5.19 4.22 -8.37
N TYR A 93 4.88 4.37 -7.08
CA TYR A 93 5.51 5.38 -6.23
C TYR A 93 7.03 5.21 -6.17
N TYR A 94 7.50 3.96 -6.03
CA TYR A 94 8.92 3.66 -6.03
C TYR A 94 9.60 4.04 -7.34
N LEU A 95 9.03 3.64 -8.48
CA LEU A 95 9.59 3.91 -9.81
C LEU A 95 9.63 5.42 -10.10
N GLU A 96 8.59 6.17 -9.71
CA GLU A 96 8.54 7.63 -9.89
C GLU A 96 9.53 8.39 -8.99
N ASN A 97 10.00 7.77 -7.89
CA ASN A 97 10.83 8.41 -6.88
C ASN A 97 12.16 7.68 -6.65
N MET A 98 12.60 6.85 -7.59
CA MET A 98 13.69 5.90 -7.39
C MET A 98 15.00 6.58 -6.95
N GLU A 99 15.29 7.78 -7.48
CA GLU A 99 16.45 8.60 -7.10
C GLU A 99 16.48 8.93 -5.60
N ASN A 100 15.31 9.07 -4.97
CA ASN A 100 15.20 9.36 -3.53
C ASN A 100 15.58 8.15 -2.66
N PHE A 101 15.63 6.94 -3.22
CA PHE A 101 15.88 5.69 -2.50
C PHE A 101 17.26 5.10 -2.80
N GLU A 102 18.20 5.86 -3.34
CA GLU A 102 19.52 5.33 -3.75
C GLU A 102 20.22 4.53 -2.62
N THR A 103 20.16 5.00 -1.38
CA THR A 103 20.79 4.32 -0.23
C THR A 103 20.03 3.08 0.24
N GLU A 104 18.71 3.04 0.06
CA GLU A 104 17.81 1.97 0.52
C GLU A 104 17.35 1.06 -0.63
N ARG A 105 17.86 1.28 -1.85
CA ARG A 105 17.39 0.66 -3.09
C ARG A 105 17.29 -0.85 -2.97
N GLU A 106 18.39 -1.51 -2.62
CA GLU A 106 18.45 -2.97 -2.49
C GLU A 106 17.43 -3.51 -1.48
N VAL A 107 17.22 -2.78 -0.38
CA VAL A 107 16.26 -3.19 0.65
C VAL A 107 14.83 -3.02 0.13
N VAL A 108 14.53 -1.89 -0.48
CA VAL A 108 13.19 -1.59 -1.02
C VAL A 108 12.80 -2.57 -2.11
N GLU A 109 13.67 -2.79 -3.09
CA GLU A 109 13.40 -3.68 -4.21
C GLU A 109 13.20 -5.12 -3.74
N LYS A 110 14.05 -5.61 -2.84
CA LYS A 110 13.91 -6.94 -2.26
C LYS A 110 12.58 -7.11 -1.53
N GLU A 111 12.19 -6.16 -0.70
CA GLU A 111 10.93 -6.25 0.06
C GLU A 111 9.70 -6.16 -0.87
N LEU A 112 9.77 -5.38 -1.96
CA LEU A 112 8.74 -5.36 -3.00
C LEU A 112 8.65 -6.71 -3.73
N GLU A 113 9.78 -7.34 -4.06
CA GLU A 113 9.82 -8.69 -4.61
C GLU A 113 9.24 -9.72 -3.65
N ASP A 114 9.65 -9.69 -2.38
CA ASP A 114 9.18 -10.62 -1.36
C ASP A 114 7.67 -10.48 -1.16
N TYR A 115 7.15 -9.25 -1.17
CA TYR A 115 5.72 -8.99 -1.08
C TYR A 115 4.96 -9.51 -2.29
N TYR A 116 5.44 -9.23 -3.50
CA TYR A 116 4.82 -9.71 -4.74
C TYR A 116 4.82 -11.24 -4.82
N ASN A 117 5.94 -11.89 -4.48
CA ASN A 117 6.05 -13.35 -4.43
C ASN A 117 5.14 -13.97 -3.37
N LYS A 118 4.87 -13.26 -2.26
CA LYS A 118 3.95 -13.72 -1.23
C LYS A 118 2.50 -13.66 -1.70
N ILE A 119 2.10 -12.57 -2.34
CA ILE A 119 0.78 -12.45 -3.00
C ILE A 119 0.62 -13.57 -4.05
N ASP A 120 1.66 -13.80 -4.86
CA ASP A 120 1.65 -14.81 -5.91
C ASP A 120 1.48 -16.25 -5.38
N LYS A 121 2.13 -16.60 -4.27
CA LYS A 121 1.94 -17.91 -3.61
C LYS A 121 0.52 -18.14 -3.08
N GLU A 122 -0.22 -17.07 -2.82
CA GLU A 122 -1.63 -17.12 -2.41
C GLU A 122 -2.56 -17.20 -3.64
N ARG A 123 -2.07 -16.86 -4.85
CA ARG A 123 -2.79 -17.02 -6.13
C ARG A 123 -2.69 -18.45 -6.66
N ARG A 124 -3.71 -18.84 -7.44
CA ARG A 124 -3.70 -20.09 -8.26
C ARG A 124 -3.10 -19.88 -9.65
N GLU A 125 -2.65 -18.67 -9.96
CA GLU A 125 -2.18 -18.25 -11.29
C GLU A 125 -0.74 -17.73 -11.19
N PRO A 126 0.08 -17.90 -12.24
CA PRO A 126 1.49 -17.51 -12.22
C PRO A 126 1.68 -15.98 -12.20
N PRO A 127 2.88 -15.50 -11.79
CA PRO A 127 3.15 -14.08 -11.65
C PRO A 127 3.10 -13.38 -13.02
N VAL A 128 2.40 -12.25 -13.06
CA VAL A 128 2.19 -11.44 -14.27
C VAL A 128 3.39 -10.56 -14.62
N ILE A 129 4.17 -10.14 -13.63
CA ILE A 129 5.31 -9.21 -13.75
C ILE A 129 6.60 -9.87 -13.23
N ASP A 130 7.67 -9.81 -14.02
CA ASP A 130 9.04 -10.14 -13.61
C ASP A 130 9.71 -8.91 -13.01
N LEU A 131 9.66 -8.78 -11.69
CA LEU A 131 10.17 -7.60 -10.97
C LEU A 131 11.68 -7.46 -11.05
N LYS A 132 12.43 -8.56 -11.07
CA LYS A 132 13.90 -8.50 -11.18
C LYS A 132 14.32 -7.86 -12.50
N ASN A 133 13.77 -8.37 -13.59
CA ASN A 133 14.01 -7.81 -14.91
C ASN A 133 13.47 -6.37 -15.03
N LEU A 134 12.39 -6.04 -14.33
CA LEU A 134 11.90 -4.66 -14.27
C LEU A 134 12.94 -3.74 -13.61
N PHE A 135 13.45 -4.09 -12.42
CA PHE A 135 14.42 -3.28 -11.69
C PHE A 135 15.76 -3.17 -12.42
N ASP A 136 16.25 -4.25 -13.03
CA ASP A 136 17.47 -4.25 -13.86
C ASP A 136 17.42 -3.23 -15.02
N ARG A 137 16.24 -2.85 -15.51
CA ARG A 137 16.09 -1.83 -16.57
C ARG A 137 16.28 -0.40 -16.10
N PHE A 138 16.24 -0.17 -14.79
CA PHE A 138 16.40 1.15 -14.16
C PHE A 138 17.74 1.29 -13.42
N HIS A 139 18.57 0.24 -13.44
CA HIS A 139 19.95 0.23 -12.93
C HIS A 139 20.95 0.45 -14.07
#